data_AF-A0A5C8LMG6-F1
#
_entry.id   AF-A0A5C8LMG6-F1
#
_cell.length_a   1.000
_cell.length_b   1.000
_cell.length_c   1.000
_cell.angle_alpha   90.00
_cell.angle_beta   90.00
_cell.angle_gamma   90.00
#
_symmetry.space_group_name_H-M   'P 1'
#
loop_
_entity.id
_entity.type
_entity.pdbx_description
1 polymer ?
#
loop_
_entity_poly.entity_id
_entity_poly.type
_entity_poly.pdbx_seq_one_letter_code
_entity_poly.pdbx_strand_id
1 'polypeptide(L)'
;MGMIGYLKQISNELLEGIIEGKEHITDLIYNNEDQSGSLDIDKAWHAIHFILNESAWEGQYPLINVILGGTELGVDLGYGPARYLTNEEVRDVALSLSNLNENEIKKRFNPEKMKELDIYPSIAWDEQGDLEYVFSYYEEVKKYYIEASGKNSAMLLYIS
;
A
#
# COMPACT_ATOMS: atom_id res chain seq x y z
N MET A 1 17.77 9.40 1.96
CA MET A 1 16.30 9.40 1.99
C MET A 1 15.84 8.55 0.82
N GLY A 2 14.86 7.66 1.02
CA GLY A 2 14.34 6.78 -0.01
C GLY A 2 12.81 6.86 -0.01
N MET A 3 12.17 6.27 -1.02
CA MET A 3 10.71 6.24 -1.14
C MET A 3 10.15 5.19 -0.19
N ILE A 4 9.46 5.62 0.85
CA ILE A 4 8.82 4.77 1.84
C ILE A 4 7.31 4.75 1.61
N GLY A 5 6.70 3.56 1.62
CA GLY A 5 5.26 3.40 1.49
C GLY A 5 4.56 3.49 2.85
N TYR A 6 3.38 4.11 2.84
CA TYR A 6 2.53 4.24 4.01
C TYR A 6 1.07 3.90 3.70
N LEU A 7 0.43 3.22 4.65
CA LEU A 7 -1.00 2.91 4.62
C LEU A 7 -1.66 3.45 5.88
N LYS A 8 -2.78 4.17 5.77
CA LYS A 8 -3.48 4.74 6.92
C LYS A 8 -4.98 4.45 6.88
N GLN A 9 -5.48 3.77 7.90
CA GLN A 9 -6.91 3.64 8.14
C GLN A 9 -7.51 4.98 8.55
N ILE A 10 -8.64 5.36 7.94
CA ILE A 10 -9.39 6.57 8.27
C ILE A 10 -10.89 6.28 8.35
N SER A 11 -11.65 7.13 9.04
CA SER A 11 -13.12 7.02 9.01
C SER A 11 -13.67 7.48 7.66
N ASN A 12 -14.88 7.01 7.33
CA ASN A 12 -15.55 7.44 6.12
C ASN A 12 -15.91 8.94 6.17
N GLU A 13 -16.27 9.47 7.35
CA GLU A 13 -16.54 10.91 7.48
C GLU A 13 -15.29 11.75 7.21
N LEU A 14 -14.12 11.29 7.67
CA LEU A 14 -12.85 11.97 7.39
C LEU A 14 -12.52 11.93 5.90
N LEU A 15 -12.71 10.78 5.24
CA LEU A 15 -12.49 10.67 3.80
C LEU A 15 -13.40 11.64 3.02
N GLU A 16 -14.70 11.67 3.34
CA GLU A 16 -15.66 12.58 2.73
C GLU A 16 -15.26 14.05 2.98
N GLY A 17 -14.84 14.38 4.20
CA GLY A 17 -14.34 15.71 4.54
C GLY A 17 -13.14 16.13 3.69
N ILE A 18 -12.20 15.23 3.41
CA ILE A 18 -11.05 15.51 2.53
C ILE A 18 -11.50 15.70 1.08
N ILE A 19 -12.39 14.84 0.57
CA ILE A 19 -12.91 14.92 -0.80
C ILE A 19 -13.68 16.24 -1.03
N GLU A 20 -14.44 16.69 -0.03
CA GLU A 20 -15.18 17.94 -0.08
C GLU A 20 -14.30 19.18 0.18
N GLY A 21 -13.01 19.00 0.48
CA GLY A 21 -12.06 20.07 0.78
C GLY A 21 -12.28 20.76 2.12
N LYS A 22 -13.02 20.11 3.04
CA LYS A 22 -13.21 20.57 4.42
C LYS A 22 -12.02 20.22 5.31
N GLU A 23 -11.32 19.14 4.98
CA GLU A 23 -10.13 18.63 5.67
C GLU A 23 -8.95 18.60 4.71
N HIS A 24 -7.74 18.89 5.21
CA HIS A 24 -6.52 18.90 4.39
C HIS A 24 -5.70 17.64 4.58
N ILE A 25 -5.47 16.90 3.50
CA ILE A 25 -4.70 15.65 3.53
C ILE A 25 -3.26 15.83 4.04
N THR A 26 -2.65 16.99 3.77
CA THR A 26 -1.30 17.32 4.23
C THR A 26 -1.22 17.39 5.75
N ASP A 27 -2.28 17.84 6.41
CA ASP A 27 -2.32 17.95 7.87
C ASP A 27 -2.36 16.55 8.47
N LEU A 28 -3.14 15.65 7.87
CA LEU A 28 -3.22 14.25 8.29
C LEU A 28 -1.90 13.47 8.14
N ILE A 29 -1.08 13.83 7.15
CA ILE A 29 0.18 13.13 6.85
C ILE A 29 1.36 13.73 7.64
N TYR A 30 1.43 15.05 7.76
CA TYR A 30 2.60 15.74 8.32
C TYR A 30 2.42 16.23 9.77
N ASN A 31 1.20 16.23 10.32
CA ASN A 31 1.00 16.63 11.71
C ASN A 31 1.32 15.46 12.65
N ASN A 32 2.20 15.68 13.62
CA ASN A 32 2.74 14.63 14.49
C ASN A 32 1.69 13.95 15.38
N GLU A 33 0.58 14.62 15.70
CA GLU A 33 -0.53 14.02 16.45
C GLU A 33 -1.30 12.99 15.60
N ASP A 34 -1.34 13.19 14.28
CA ASP A 34 -2.03 12.34 13.31
C ASP A 34 -1.12 11.34 12.60
N GLN A 35 0.21 11.48 12.67
CA GLN A 35 1.14 10.43 12.22
C GLN A 35 0.99 9.13 13.01
N SER A 36 0.48 9.21 14.25
CA SER A 36 0.04 8.07 15.04
C SER A 36 -0.98 7.23 14.26
N GLY A 37 -0.56 6.06 13.76
CA GLY A 37 -1.46 5.04 13.21
C GLY A 37 -1.32 4.74 11.72
N SER A 38 -0.41 5.40 10.98
CA SER A 38 -0.01 4.92 9.66
C SER A 38 0.87 3.67 9.79
N LEU A 39 0.61 2.65 8.98
CA LEU A 39 1.51 1.52 8.79
C LEU A 39 2.62 1.95 7.82
N ASP A 40 3.85 2.00 8.33
CA ASP A 40 5.07 2.17 7.54
C ASP A 40 5.48 0.80 6.98
N ILE A 41 5.57 0.69 5.65
CA ILE A 41 5.98 -0.54 4.95
C ILE A 41 7.38 -0.41 4.33
N ASP A 42 8.17 0.56 4.81
CA ASP A 42 9.51 0.91 4.37
C ASP A 42 9.59 0.95 2.83
N LYS A 43 10.65 0.41 2.25
CA LYS A 43 10.87 0.37 0.80
C LYS A 43 10.26 -0.87 0.16
N ALA A 44 9.48 -1.66 0.90
CA ALA A 44 8.89 -2.90 0.41
C ALA A 44 7.67 -2.66 -0.50
N TRP A 45 7.12 -1.44 -0.54
CA TRP A 45 5.87 -1.11 -1.24
C TRP A 45 5.84 -1.58 -2.71
N HIS A 46 6.92 -1.39 -3.46
CA HIS A 46 6.95 -1.74 -4.89
C HIS A 46 7.10 -3.25 -5.06
N ALA A 47 7.87 -3.92 -4.21
CA ALA A 47 7.97 -5.38 -4.20
C ALA A 47 6.64 -6.04 -3.81
N ILE A 48 5.93 -5.49 -2.82
CA ILE A 48 4.59 -5.95 -2.43
C ILE A 48 3.62 -5.78 -3.59
N HIS A 49 3.65 -4.63 -4.28
CA HIS A 49 2.87 -4.43 -5.50
C HIS A 49 3.20 -5.49 -6.57
N PHE A 50 4.49 -5.75 -6.81
CA PHE A 50 4.96 -6.72 -7.78
C PHE A 50 4.52 -8.15 -7.46
N ILE A 51 4.70 -8.66 -6.24
CA ILE A 51 4.30 -10.05 -5.91
C ILE A 51 2.77 -10.26 -5.99
N LEU A 52 1.99 -9.18 -5.86
CA LEU A 52 0.54 -9.22 -5.97
C LEU A 52 0.04 -9.16 -7.42
N ASN A 53 0.71 -8.40 -8.28
CA ASN A 53 0.23 -8.08 -9.63
C ASN A 53 1.12 -8.62 -10.76
N GLU A 54 2.29 -9.16 -10.45
CA GLU A 54 3.33 -9.63 -11.38
C GLU A 54 3.74 -8.57 -12.41
N SER A 55 3.58 -7.29 -12.04
CA SER A 55 3.90 -6.10 -12.84
C SER A 55 4.47 -5.00 -11.93
N ALA A 56 5.22 -4.07 -12.52
CA ALA A 56 5.80 -2.94 -11.79
C ALA A 56 4.77 -1.87 -11.40
N TRP A 57 3.83 -1.58 -12.31
CA TRP A 57 2.90 -0.47 -12.12
C TRP A 57 1.46 -0.84 -12.47
N GLU A 58 1.27 -1.94 -13.19
CA GLU A 58 -0.05 -2.38 -13.63
C GLU A 58 -0.61 -3.43 -12.67
N GLY A 59 -1.92 -3.63 -12.75
CA GLY A 59 -2.59 -4.66 -11.97
C GLY A 59 -4.07 -4.66 -12.24
N GLN A 60 -4.78 -5.56 -11.58
CA GLN A 60 -6.22 -5.67 -11.69
C GLN A 60 -6.88 -5.49 -10.34
N TYR A 61 -8.05 -4.87 -10.36
CA TYR A 61 -8.89 -4.80 -9.18
C TYR A 61 -9.23 -6.22 -8.69
N PRO A 62 -9.17 -6.48 -7.38
CA PRO A 62 -8.89 -5.52 -6.31
C PRO A 62 -7.41 -5.42 -5.90
N LEU A 63 -6.52 -6.30 -6.36
CA LEU A 63 -5.13 -6.35 -5.87
C LEU A 63 -4.27 -5.13 -6.24
N ILE A 64 -4.57 -4.45 -7.35
CA ILE A 64 -3.92 -3.17 -7.70
C ILE A 64 -4.10 -2.13 -6.59
N ASN A 65 -5.26 -2.14 -5.92
CA ASN A 65 -5.63 -1.17 -4.88
C ASN A 65 -4.80 -1.32 -3.60
N VAL A 66 -4.01 -2.40 -3.43
CA VAL A 66 -3.24 -2.60 -2.21
C VAL A 66 -2.20 -1.49 -1.99
N ILE A 67 -1.54 -1.02 -3.07
CA ILE A 67 -0.47 -0.02 -3.00
C ILE A 67 -0.68 1.13 -4.00
N LEU A 68 -0.91 0.83 -5.28
CA LEU A 68 -0.82 1.82 -6.38
C LEU A 68 -2.16 2.11 -7.07
N GLY A 69 -3.23 1.40 -6.73
CA GLY A 69 -4.56 1.60 -7.29
C GLY A 69 -5.34 2.72 -6.58
N GLY A 70 -6.64 2.50 -6.42
CA GLY A 70 -7.54 3.48 -5.81
C GLY A 70 -7.66 4.77 -6.62
N THR A 71 -8.11 5.83 -5.95
CA THR A 71 -8.31 7.15 -6.55
C THR A 71 -7.32 8.15 -5.96
N GLU A 72 -6.67 8.94 -6.81
CA GLU A 72 -5.75 9.99 -6.36
C GLU A 72 -6.47 11.09 -5.56
N LEU A 73 -5.82 11.60 -4.52
CA LEU A 73 -6.37 12.56 -3.57
C LEU A 73 -5.36 13.66 -3.25
N GLY A 74 -5.77 14.90 -3.49
CA GLY A 74 -4.99 16.07 -3.12
C GLY A 74 -3.83 16.36 -4.09
N VAL A 75 -2.78 16.98 -3.53
CA VAL A 75 -1.61 17.44 -4.28
C VAL A 75 -0.47 16.43 -4.22
N ASP A 76 0.52 16.61 -5.09
CA ASP A 76 1.77 15.85 -5.04
C ASP A 76 2.49 16.05 -3.69
N LEU A 77 2.83 14.94 -3.04
CA LEU A 77 3.52 14.89 -1.73
C LEU A 77 5.03 14.65 -1.86
N GLY A 78 5.57 14.74 -3.07
CA GLY A 78 6.98 14.54 -3.41
C GLY A 78 7.20 13.34 -4.34
N TYR A 79 6.38 12.30 -4.22
CA TYR A 79 6.41 11.09 -5.06
C TYR A 79 5.05 10.79 -5.70
N GLY A 80 4.27 11.84 -5.94
CA GLY A 80 2.90 11.76 -6.43
C GLY A 80 1.86 12.08 -5.35
N PRO A 81 0.58 12.20 -5.74
CA PRO A 81 -0.49 12.43 -4.79
C PRO A 81 -0.72 11.18 -3.93
N ALA A 82 -1.29 11.39 -2.74
CA ALA A 82 -1.86 10.28 -1.99
C ALA A 82 -3.01 9.65 -2.78
N ARG A 83 -3.40 8.45 -2.38
CA ARG A 83 -4.52 7.70 -2.95
C ARG A 83 -5.46 7.30 -1.84
N TYR A 84 -6.73 7.12 -2.16
CA TYR A 84 -7.70 6.57 -1.23
C TYR A 84 -8.43 5.36 -1.78
N LEU A 85 -8.94 4.56 -0.85
CA LEU A 85 -9.93 3.52 -1.07
C LEU A 85 -11.13 3.78 -0.18
N THR A 86 -12.31 3.62 -0.75
CA THR A 86 -13.56 3.54 0.02
C THR A 86 -13.58 2.29 0.89
N ASN A 87 -14.41 2.30 1.93
CA ASN A 87 -14.64 1.12 2.77
C ASN A 87 -15.12 -0.13 1.99
N GLU A 88 -15.83 0.05 0.88
CA GLU A 88 -16.22 -1.06 -0.01
C GLU A 88 -14.98 -1.66 -0.68
N GLU A 89 -14.15 -0.84 -1.33
CA GLU A 89 -12.92 -1.31 -1.96
C GLU A 89 -11.95 -1.95 -0.95
N VAL A 90 -11.87 -1.43 0.28
CA VAL A 90 -11.08 -2.02 1.37
C VAL A 90 -11.57 -3.44 1.69
N ARG A 91 -12.89 -3.70 1.68
CA ARG A 91 -13.43 -5.04 1.89
C ARG A 91 -13.03 -6.00 0.77
N ASP A 92 -13.11 -5.55 -0.47
CA ASP A 92 -12.77 -6.37 -1.63
C ASP A 92 -11.28 -6.71 -1.68
N VAL A 93 -10.43 -5.75 -1.31
CA VAL A 93 -8.98 -5.98 -1.10
C VAL A 93 -8.76 -7.00 0.02
N ALA A 94 -9.35 -6.80 1.20
CA ALA A 94 -9.18 -7.68 2.35
C ALA A 94 -9.64 -9.12 2.06
N LEU A 95 -10.76 -9.28 1.36
CA LEU A 95 -11.26 -10.58 0.92
C LEU A 95 -10.27 -11.25 -0.03
N SER A 96 -9.74 -10.50 -0.99
CA SER A 96 -8.80 -11.04 -1.97
C SER A 96 -7.47 -11.45 -1.32
N LEU A 97 -6.90 -10.59 -0.47
CA LEU A 97 -5.68 -10.91 0.29
C LEU A 97 -5.86 -12.13 1.21
N SER A 98 -7.05 -12.33 1.77
CA SER A 98 -7.37 -13.49 2.61
C SER A 98 -7.44 -14.81 1.81
N ASN A 99 -7.77 -14.74 0.52
CA ASN A 99 -7.89 -15.91 -0.35
C ASN A 99 -6.58 -16.28 -1.06
N LEU A 100 -5.53 -15.44 -0.98
CA LEU A 100 -4.24 -15.73 -1.59
C LEU A 100 -3.51 -16.85 -0.85
N ASN A 101 -2.95 -17.78 -1.62
CA ASN A 101 -2.06 -18.81 -1.09
C ASN A 101 -0.65 -18.22 -0.90
N GLU A 102 -0.20 -18.12 0.34
CA GLU A 102 1.12 -17.57 0.70
C GLU A 102 2.28 -18.26 -0.01
N ASN A 103 2.22 -19.58 -0.22
CA ASN A 103 3.27 -20.31 -0.93
C ASN A 103 3.33 -19.94 -2.42
N GLU A 104 2.19 -19.62 -3.04
CA GLU A 104 2.16 -19.16 -4.43
C GLU A 104 2.66 -17.71 -4.54
N ILE A 105 2.30 -16.84 -3.60
CA ILE A 105 2.83 -15.47 -3.56
C ILE A 105 4.34 -15.45 -3.33
N LYS A 106 4.88 -16.32 -2.46
CA LYS A 106 6.34 -16.45 -2.25
C LYS A 106 7.08 -16.80 -3.53
N LYS A 107 6.51 -17.64 -4.39
CA LYS A 107 7.12 -18.02 -5.67
C LYS A 107 7.15 -16.90 -6.70
N ARG A 108 6.31 -15.86 -6.54
CA ARG A 108 6.30 -14.68 -7.42
C ARG A 108 7.43 -13.72 -7.12
N PHE A 109 8.03 -13.79 -5.93
CA PHE A 109 9.23 -13.03 -5.63
C PHE A 109 10.39 -13.53 -6.50
N ASN A 110 10.87 -12.66 -7.39
CA ASN A 110 11.90 -12.99 -8.35
C ASN A 110 12.86 -11.79 -8.47
N PRO A 111 13.99 -11.79 -7.75
CA PRO A 111 14.94 -10.68 -7.73
C PRO A 111 15.44 -10.28 -9.12
N GLU A 112 15.70 -11.24 -10.00
CA GLU A 112 16.19 -10.96 -11.35
C GLU A 112 15.12 -10.26 -12.18
N LYS A 113 13.86 -10.70 -12.11
CA LYS A 113 12.76 -10.02 -12.80
C LYS A 113 12.48 -8.64 -12.20
N MET A 114 12.58 -8.53 -10.88
CA MET A 114 12.40 -7.27 -10.16
C MET A 114 13.46 -6.23 -10.55
N LYS A 115 14.72 -6.63 -10.72
CA LYS A 115 15.78 -5.77 -11.27
C LYS A 115 15.48 -5.37 -12.72
N GLU A 116 15.07 -6.33 -13.56
CA GLU A 116 14.75 -6.06 -14.98
C GLU A 116 13.61 -5.05 -15.14
N LEU A 117 12.62 -5.10 -14.24
CA LEU A 117 11.46 -4.21 -14.23
C LEU A 117 11.67 -2.93 -13.40
N ASP A 118 12.89 -2.69 -12.92
CA ASP A 118 13.24 -1.55 -12.07
C ASP A 118 12.34 -1.42 -10.81
N ILE A 119 11.96 -2.56 -10.20
CA ILE A 119 11.17 -2.59 -8.96
C ILE A 119 11.99 -1.97 -7.83
N TYR A 120 11.49 -0.88 -7.26
CA TYR A 120 12.19 -0.12 -6.24
C TYR A 120 12.38 -0.91 -4.93
N PRO A 121 13.56 -0.85 -4.26
CA PRO A 121 14.80 -0.20 -4.70
C PRO A 121 15.60 -1.12 -5.64
N SER A 122 15.61 -0.80 -6.93
CA SER A 122 16.00 -1.69 -8.05
C SER A 122 17.36 -2.36 -7.97
N ILE A 123 18.30 -1.79 -7.20
CA ILE A 123 19.66 -2.32 -7.06
C ILE A 123 19.87 -3.25 -5.85
N ALA A 124 18.84 -3.43 -5.01
CA ALA A 124 19.00 -4.10 -3.71
C ALA A 124 18.58 -5.58 -3.70
N TRP A 125 17.76 -6.03 -4.66
CA TRP A 125 17.08 -7.32 -4.53
C TRP A 125 17.98 -8.54 -4.70
N ASP A 126 17.98 -9.42 -3.70
CA ASP A 126 18.57 -10.75 -3.74
C ASP A 126 17.63 -11.83 -3.19
N GLU A 127 18.01 -13.11 -3.31
CA GLU A 127 17.18 -14.21 -2.81
C GLU A 127 17.36 -14.45 -1.29
N GLN A 128 18.39 -13.87 -0.66
CA GLN A 128 18.78 -14.16 0.73
C GLN A 128 18.44 -12.99 1.66
N GLY A 129 17.28 -13.05 2.31
CA GLY A 129 16.86 -12.08 3.33
C GLY A 129 15.87 -11.05 2.81
N ASP A 130 15.92 -10.71 1.52
CA ASP A 130 14.94 -9.79 0.94
C ASP A 130 13.55 -10.42 0.77
N LEU A 131 13.48 -11.73 0.53
CA LEU A 131 12.20 -12.44 0.54
C LEU A 131 11.54 -12.32 1.92
N GLU A 132 12.28 -12.61 2.99
CA GLU A 132 11.79 -12.48 4.37
C GLU A 132 11.39 -11.04 4.70
N TYR A 133 12.17 -10.05 4.27
CA TYR A 133 11.89 -8.63 4.43
C TYR A 133 10.57 -8.23 3.73
N VAL A 134 10.41 -8.58 2.45
CA VAL A 134 9.17 -8.26 1.72
C VAL A 134 7.98 -8.98 2.33
N PHE A 135 8.15 -10.25 2.73
CA PHE A 135 7.06 -11.01 3.32
C PHE A 135 6.65 -10.55 4.72
N SER A 136 7.58 -10.05 5.54
CA SER A 136 7.20 -9.50 6.84
C SER A 136 6.25 -8.31 6.68
N TYR A 137 6.57 -7.38 5.77
CA TYR A 137 5.71 -6.24 5.48
C TYR A 137 4.42 -6.64 4.76
N TYR A 138 4.47 -7.60 3.82
CA TYR A 138 3.26 -8.12 3.17
C TYR A 138 2.25 -8.68 4.20
N GLU A 139 2.72 -9.45 5.19
CA GLU A 139 1.86 -9.98 6.25
C GLU A 139 1.26 -8.88 7.13
N GLU A 140 2.01 -7.81 7.40
CA GLU A 140 1.49 -6.63 8.09
C GLU A 140 0.42 -5.91 7.26
N VAL A 141 0.66 -5.70 5.97
CA VAL A 141 -0.31 -5.12 5.02
C VAL A 141 -1.60 -5.94 4.99
N LYS A 142 -1.49 -7.26 4.86
CA LYS A 142 -2.64 -8.17 4.85
C LYS A 142 -3.47 -8.04 6.12
N LYS A 143 -2.83 -8.07 7.30
CA LYS A 143 -3.53 -7.89 8.59
C LYS A 143 -4.18 -6.53 8.70
N TYR A 144 -3.50 -5.48 8.25
CA TYR A 144 -3.98 -4.10 8.33
C TYR A 144 -5.23 -3.89 7.46
N TYR A 145 -5.28 -4.47 6.25
CA TYR A 145 -6.48 -4.45 5.41
C TYR A 145 -7.65 -5.25 6.02
N ILE A 146 -7.38 -6.42 6.61
CA ILE A 146 -8.41 -7.24 7.28
C ILE A 146 -9.00 -6.47 8.48
N GLU A 147 -8.15 -5.81 9.27
CA GLU A 147 -8.58 -4.98 10.39
C GLU A 147 -9.42 -3.78 9.91
N ALA A 148 -8.95 -3.06 8.88
CA ALA A 148 -9.66 -1.93 8.27
C ALA A 148 -11.06 -2.33 7.78
N SER A 149 -11.14 -3.47 7.09
CA SER A 149 -12.40 -4.06 6.62
C SER A 149 -13.35 -4.38 7.78
N GLY A 150 -12.84 -4.99 8.86
CA GLY A 150 -13.62 -5.30 10.06
C GLY A 150 -14.15 -4.06 10.80
N LYS A 151 -13.44 -2.93 10.70
CA LYS A 151 -13.86 -1.63 11.26
C LYS A 151 -14.71 -0.79 10.32
N ASN A 152 -14.95 -1.25 9.09
CA ASN A 152 -15.61 -0.46 8.05
C ASN A 152 -14.86 0.87 7.74
N SER A 153 -13.53 0.85 7.85
CA SER A 153 -12.69 2.01 7.58
C SER A 153 -12.45 2.19 6.09
N ALA A 154 -12.24 3.45 5.68
CA ALA A 154 -11.60 3.77 4.42
C ALA A 154 -10.07 3.73 4.59
N MET A 155 -9.32 3.83 3.51
CA MET A 155 -7.85 3.77 3.53
C MET A 155 -7.23 4.90 2.73
N LEU A 156 -6.10 5.42 3.22
CA LEU A 156 -5.18 6.28 2.49
C LEU A 156 -3.87 5.54 2.23
N LEU A 157 -3.30 5.77 1.05
CA LEU A 157 -2.05 5.18 0.57
C LEU A 157 -1.15 6.33 0.10
N TYR A 158 0.11 6.38 0.50
CA TYR A 158 1.03 7.42 0.03
C TYR A 158 2.49 6.97 0.10
N ILE A 159 3.35 7.65 -0.67
CA ILE A 159 4.79 7.43 -0.69
C ILE A 159 5.46 8.74 -0.29
N SER A 160 6.42 8.67 0.65
CA SER A 160 7.18 9.82 1.18
C SER A 160 8.68 9.55 1.28
#